data_AF-A0A7Y2JU26-F1
#
_entry.id   AF-A0A7Y2JU26-F1
#
_cell.length_a   1.000
_cell.length_b   1.000
_cell.length_c   1.000
_cell.angle_alpha   90.00
_cell.angle_beta   90.00
_cell.angle_gamma   90.00
#
_symmetry.space_group_name_H-M   'P 1'
#
loop_
_entity.id
_entity.type
_entity.pdbx_description
1 polymer ?
#
loop_
_entity_poly.entity_id
_entity_poly.type
_entity_poly.pdbx_seq_one_letter_code
_entity_poly.pdbx_strand_id
1 'polypeptide(L)'
;MQRPNVAEEPGIGEGWSRLAHLVAERLPVDELDGLWVFRPMMHEGRQWGTAVLTRVDGDRRRIYTARYMHQLKGKERGTYSAQVTEVGSGVVETLDDIFALVERRIEEEPPERIPLERWFPPVDDGPARAD
;
A
#
# COMPACT_ATOMS: atom_id res chain seq x y z
N MET A 1 -24.47 13.62 -2.91
CA MET A 1 -23.23 12.83 -3.10
C MET A 1 -22.14 13.48 -2.28
N GLN A 2 -21.76 12.90 -1.15
CA GLN A 2 -20.67 13.39 -0.31
C GLN A 2 -19.37 12.91 -0.96
N ARG A 3 -18.43 13.81 -1.27
CA ARG A 3 -17.11 13.41 -1.77
C ARG A 3 -16.41 12.65 -0.65
N PRO A 4 -15.88 11.43 -0.89
CA PRO A 4 -15.08 10.76 0.11
C PRO A 4 -13.94 11.68 0.53
N ASN A 5 -13.70 11.78 1.83
CA ASN A 5 -12.55 12.49 2.34
C ASN A 5 -11.31 11.73 1.87
N VAL A 6 -10.38 12.41 1.19
CA VAL A 6 -9.16 11.78 0.63
C VAL A 6 -8.35 11.05 1.72
N ALA A 7 -8.49 11.46 2.99
CA ALA A 7 -7.88 10.77 4.13
C ALA A 7 -8.39 9.33 4.35
N GLU A 8 -9.57 8.99 3.84
CA GLU A 8 -10.26 7.72 4.05
C GLU A 8 -10.16 6.78 2.84
N GLU A 9 -9.72 7.28 1.68
CA GLU A 9 -9.64 6.47 0.47
C GLU A 9 -8.40 5.55 0.50
N PRO A 10 -8.57 4.23 0.33
CA PRO A 10 -7.45 3.29 0.29
C PRO A 10 -6.42 3.69 -0.77
N GLY A 11 -5.16 3.77 -0.34
CA GLY A 11 -4.03 4.02 -1.24
C GLY A 11 -3.88 5.46 -1.72
N ILE A 12 -4.64 6.44 -1.20
CA ILE A 12 -4.51 7.86 -1.59
C ILE A 12 -4.28 8.77 -0.40
N GLY A 13 -3.37 9.70 -0.57
CA GLY A 13 -3.10 10.75 0.40
C GLY A 13 -1.69 10.62 0.96
N GLU A 14 -1.29 11.63 1.73
CA GLU A 14 0.10 11.81 2.17
C GLU A 14 0.68 10.58 2.88
N GLY A 15 -0.11 9.92 3.74
CA GLY A 15 0.34 8.73 4.47
C GLY A 15 0.69 7.56 3.53
N TRP A 16 -0.14 7.35 2.51
CA TRP A 16 0.07 6.33 1.48
C TRP A 16 1.21 6.71 0.53
N SER A 17 1.31 7.97 0.10
CA SER A 17 2.40 8.44 -0.75
C SER A 17 3.76 8.27 -0.07
N ARG A 18 3.87 8.56 1.22
CA ARG A 18 5.10 8.32 2.00
C ARG A 18 5.40 6.82 2.14
N LEU A 19 4.37 5.98 2.28
CA LEU A 19 4.55 4.53 2.35
C LEU A 19 5.04 3.97 1.00
N ALA A 20 4.46 4.45 -0.11
CA ALA A 20 4.88 4.08 -1.46
C ALA A 20 6.35 4.42 -1.72
N HIS A 21 6.82 5.60 -1.30
CA HIS A 21 8.25 5.95 -1.38
C HIS A 21 9.14 4.96 -0.61
N LEU A 22 8.78 4.63 0.63
CA LEU A 22 9.53 3.64 1.41
C LEU A 22 9.52 2.26 0.72
N VAL A 23 8.41 1.87 0.10
CA VAL A 23 8.34 0.62 -0.66
C VAL A 23 9.30 0.66 -1.86
N ALA A 24 9.32 1.74 -2.63
CA ALA A 24 10.23 1.90 -3.77
C ALA A 24 11.72 1.93 -3.35
N GLU A 25 12.04 2.40 -2.15
CA GLU A 25 13.40 2.34 -1.61
C GLU A 25 13.84 0.91 -1.21
N ARG A 26 12.88 0.02 -0.96
CA ARG A 26 13.13 -1.31 -0.36
C ARG A 26 12.93 -2.46 -1.33
N LEU A 27 12.03 -2.30 -2.29
CA LEU A 27 11.62 -3.33 -3.24
C LEU A 27 11.82 -2.81 -4.67
N PRO A 28 12.27 -3.66 -5.61
CA PRO A 28 12.29 -3.32 -7.02
C PRO A 28 10.84 -3.20 -7.52
N VAL A 29 10.43 -1.98 -7.87
CA VAL A 29 9.05 -1.64 -8.23
C VAL A 29 8.62 -2.36 -9.51
N ASP A 30 9.54 -2.59 -10.43
CA ASP A 30 9.33 -3.30 -11.70
C ASP A 30 9.01 -4.79 -11.53
N GLU A 31 9.35 -5.38 -10.38
CA GLU A 31 9.02 -6.77 -10.06
C GLU A 31 7.70 -6.89 -9.28
N LEU A 32 7.07 -5.79 -8.87
CA LEU A 32 5.79 -5.82 -8.17
C LEU A 32 4.66 -6.19 -9.13
N ASP A 33 3.83 -7.16 -8.76
CA ASP A 33 2.69 -7.64 -9.57
C ASP A 33 1.33 -7.53 -8.86
N GLY A 34 1.33 -7.09 -7.60
CA GLY A 34 0.10 -6.94 -6.83
C GLY A 34 0.21 -5.95 -5.67
N LEU A 35 -0.90 -5.25 -5.44
CA LEU A 35 -1.08 -4.28 -4.38
C LEU A 35 -2.51 -4.35 -3.85
N TRP A 36 -2.64 -4.70 -2.57
CA TRP A 36 -3.89 -4.75 -1.83
C TRP A 36 -3.81 -3.77 -0.67
N VAL A 37 -4.81 -2.90 -0.54
CA VAL A 37 -4.80 -1.85 0.46
C VAL A 37 -6.02 -1.97 1.35
N PHE A 38 -5.77 -2.01 2.66
CA PHE A 38 -6.82 -2.01 3.66
C PHE A 38 -7.33 -0.59 3.86
N ARG A 39 -8.61 -0.45 4.25
CA ARG A 39 -9.11 0.87 4.65
C ARG A 39 -8.26 1.43 5.80
N PRO A 40 -7.84 2.70 5.71
CA PRO A 40 -7.03 3.28 6.77
C PRO A 40 -7.87 3.42 8.04
N MET A 41 -7.31 2.98 9.17
CA MET A 41 -7.93 3.12 10.48
C MET A 41 -7.65 4.53 11.03
N MET A 42 -8.70 5.20 11.51
CA MET A 42 -8.62 6.55 12.09
C MET A 42 -8.95 6.50 13.57
N HIS A 43 -8.00 6.84 14.43
CA HIS A 43 -8.20 6.84 15.88
C HIS A 43 -7.35 7.94 16.54
N GLU A 44 -7.95 8.71 17.45
CA GLU A 44 -7.24 9.75 18.23
C GLU A 44 -6.39 10.74 17.40
N GLY A 45 -6.86 11.11 16.21
CA GLY A 45 -6.15 12.03 15.32
C GLY A 45 -4.90 11.45 14.66
N ARG A 46 -4.75 10.13 14.70
CA ARG A 46 -3.77 9.33 13.97
C ARG A 46 -4.48 8.52 12.88
N GLN A 47 -3.74 8.28 11.81
CA GLN A 47 -4.13 7.42 10.70
C GLN A 47 -3.16 6.25 10.63
N TRP A 48 -3.68 5.04 10.51
CA TRP A 48 -2.89 3.84 10.23
C TRP A 48 -3.33 3.27 8.90
N GLY A 49 -2.36 2.94 8.04
CA GLY A 49 -2.63 2.26 6.79
C GLY A 49 -1.82 0.98 6.70
N THR A 50 -2.44 -0.06 6.15
CA THR A 50 -1.81 -1.34 5.85
C THR A 50 -2.02 -1.67 4.38
N ALA A 51 -0.97 -2.14 3.73
CA ALA A 51 -0.99 -2.66 2.38
C ALA A 51 -0.23 -3.99 2.33
N VAL A 52 -0.66 -4.86 1.42
CA VAL A 52 0.05 -6.07 1.06
C VAL A 52 0.51 -5.94 -0.38
N LEU A 53 1.77 -6.28 -0.62
CA LEU A 53 2.37 -6.27 -1.95
C LEU A 53 2.87 -7.67 -2.30
N THR A 54 2.82 -7.98 -3.59
CA THR A 54 3.46 -9.17 -4.13
C THR A 54 4.54 -8.78 -5.13
N ARG A 55 5.63 -9.54 -5.09
CA ARG A 55 6.78 -9.39 -5.98
C ARG A 55 7.06 -10.70 -6.68
N VAL A 56 7.29 -10.66 -7.97
CA VAL A 56 7.74 -11.80 -8.75
C VAL A 56 9.17 -12.16 -8.34
N ASP A 57 9.41 -13.44 -8.06
CA ASP A 57 10.71 -14.02 -7.71
C ASP A 57 10.84 -15.37 -8.44
N GLY A 58 11.10 -15.29 -9.75
CA GLY A 58 11.01 -16.43 -10.66
C GLY A 58 9.57 -16.97 -10.75
N ASP A 59 9.39 -18.25 -10.46
CA ASP A 59 8.07 -18.91 -10.46
C ASP A 59 7.24 -18.63 -9.19
N ARG A 60 7.83 -17.99 -8.18
CA ARG A 60 7.19 -17.71 -6.89
C ARG A 60 6.86 -16.23 -6.73
N ARG A 61 5.89 -15.93 -5.88
CA ARG A 61 5.61 -14.57 -5.42
C ARG A 61 6.08 -14.44 -3.99
N ARG A 62 6.86 -13.40 -3.71
CA ARG A 62 7.14 -12.96 -2.34
C ARG A 62 6.05 -12.01 -1.89
N ILE A 63 5.64 -12.14 -0.64
CA ILE A 63 4.55 -11.37 -0.05
C ILE A 63 5.14 -10.43 0.98
N TYR A 64 4.79 -9.15 0.87
CA TYR A 64 5.22 -8.10 1.77
C TYR A 64 4.01 -7.45 2.42
N THR A 65 4.12 -7.12 3.71
CA THR A 65 3.20 -6.22 4.39
C THR A 65 3.90 -4.88 4.61
N ALA A 66 3.30 -3.82 4.11
CA ALA A 66 3.73 -2.44 4.31
C ALA A 66 2.71 -1.74 5.20
N ARG A 67 3.15 -1.07 6.26
CA ARG A 67 2.25 -0.34 7.16
C ARG A 67 2.84 0.99 7.59
N TYR A 68 1.97 1.95 7.88
CA TYR A 68 2.37 3.23 8.47
C TYR A 68 1.45 3.68 9.60
N MET A 69 1.95 4.61 10.41
CA MET A 69 1.17 5.47 11.29
C MET A 69 1.52 6.93 10.98
N HIS A 70 0.51 7.78 10.82
CA HIS A 70 0.65 9.21 10.57
C HIS A 70 -0.17 10.02 11.59
N GLN A 71 0.50 10.85 12.38
CA GLN A 71 -0.15 11.75 13.33
C GLN A 71 -0.68 13.00 12.60
N LEU A 72 -2.00 13.11 12.44
CA LEU A 72 -2.64 14.21 11.70
C LEU A 72 -2.98 15.42 12.56
N LYS A 73 -3.22 15.22 13.86
CA LYS A 73 -3.63 16.26 14.81
C LYS A 73 -2.86 16.17 16.13
N GLY A 74 -2.86 17.23 16.93
CA GLY A 74 -2.21 17.26 18.25
C GLY A 74 -0.76 17.76 18.24
N LYS A 75 -0.09 17.68 19.39
CA LYS A 75 1.28 18.22 19.58
C LYS A 75 2.33 17.54 18.72
N GLU A 76 2.14 16.26 18.40
CA GLU A 76 3.06 15.46 17.58
C GLU A 76 2.64 15.42 16.09
N ARG A 77 1.82 16.38 15.65
CA ARG A 77 1.35 16.43 14.26
C ARG A 77 2.53 16.39 13.27
N GLY A 78 2.40 15.55 12.24
CA GLY A 78 3.43 15.33 11.23
C GLY A 78 4.37 14.16 11.54
N THR A 79 4.36 13.64 12.77
CA THR A 79 5.06 12.41 13.11
C THR A 79 4.57 11.28 12.22
N TYR A 80 5.52 10.56 11.64
CA TYR A 80 5.26 9.48 10.69
C TYR A 80 6.21 8.32 10.99
N SER A 81 5.66 7.11 11.02
CA SER A 81 6.45 5.87 11.06
C SER A 81 5.91 4.90 10.03
N ALA A 82 6.81 4.18 9.36
CA ALA A 82 6.44 3.18 8.36
C ALA A 82 7.43 2.02 8.38
N GLN A 83 6.97 0.87 7.91
CA GLN A 83 7.79 -0.33 7.76
C GLN A 83 7.27 -1.20 6.62
N VAL A 84 8.19 -1.98 6.06
CA VAL A 84 7.91 -3.02 5.07
C VAL A 84 8.50 -4.32 5.61
N THR A 85 7.74 -5.40 5.57
CA THR A 85 8.14 -6.70 6.13
C THR A 85 7.78 -7.80 5.14
N GLU A 86 8.75 -8.66 4.77
CA GLU A 86 8.46 -9.89 4.05
C GLU A 86 7.77 -10.87 4.99
N VAL A 87 6.58 -11.35 4.61
CA VAL A 87 5.76 -12.24 5.45
C VAL A 87 5.68 -13.66 4.92
N GLY A 88 6.12 -13.89 3.67
CA GLY A 88 6.19 -15.24 3.11
C GLY A 88 6.49 -15.28 1.62
N SER A 89 6.46 -16.49 1.07
CA SER A 89 6.53 -16.76 -0.37
C SER A 89 5.57 -17.89 -0.76
N GLY A 90 5.02 -17.84 -1.97
CA GLY A 90 4.02 -18.81 -2.44
C GLY A 90 3.90 -18.91 -3.97
N VAL A 91 3.10 -19.86 -4.43
CA VAL A 91 2.71 -20.01 -5.85
C VAL A 91 1.53 -19.07 -6.12
N VAL A 92 1.45 -18.51 -7.33
CA VAL A 92 0.49 -17.43 -7.67
C VAL A 92 -0.98 -17.80 -7.42
N GLU A 93 -1.30 -19.09 -7.52
CA GLU A 93 -2.68 -19.63 -7.46
C GLU A 93 -3.27 -19.65 -6.03
N THR A 94 -2.57 -19.16 -5.00
CA THR A 94 -3.02 -19.24 -3.60
C THR A 94 -3.12 -17.88 -2.89
N LEU A 95 -2.87 -16.76 -3.58
CA LEU A 95 -2.91 -15.44 -2.94
C LEU A 95 -4.34 -15.01 -2.57
N ASP A 96 -5.29 -15.14 -3.51
CA ASP A 96 -6.72 -14.91 -3.24
C ASP A 96 -7.24 -15.78 -2.09
N ASP A 97 -6.86 -17.06 -2.05
CA ASP A 97 -7.20 -17.98 -0.95
C ASP A 97 -6.58 -17.58 0.40
N ILE A 98 -5.33 -17.07 0.41
CA ILE A 98 -4.69 -16.56 1.62
C ILE A 98 -5.40 -15.30 2.13
N PHE A 99 -5.81 -14.38 1.25
CA PHE A 99 -6.58 -13.20 1.65
C PHE A 99 -7.98 -13.58 2.14
N ALA A 100 -8.65 -14.54 1.50
CA ALA A 100 -9.94 -15.08 1.94
C ALA A 100 -9.85 -15.76 3.33
N LEU A 101 -8.70 -16.35 3.67
CA LEU A 101 -8.44 -16.91 5.00
C LEU A 101 -8.22 -15.84 6.08
N VAL A 102 -7.64 -14.68 5.73
CA VAL A 102 -7.51 -13.51 6.62
C VAL A 102 -8.89 -12.89 6.88
N GLU A 103 -9.75 -12.86 5.87
CA GLU A 103 -11.16 -12.40 5.93
C GLU A 103 -11.97 -13.08 7.06
N ARG A 104 -11.62 -14.31 7.43
CA ARG A 104 -12.34 -15.05 8.50
C ARG A 104 -11.90 -14.69 9.93
N ARG A 105 -10.84 -13.90 10.12
CA ARG A 105 -10.26 -13.64 11.46
C ARG A 105 -10.56 -12.26 12.05
N ILE A 106 -11.09 -11.29 11.30
CA ILE A 106 -11.21 -9.92 11.77
C ILE A 106 -12.50 -9.27 11.23
N GLU A 107 -13.18 -8.47 12.05
CA GLU A 107 -14.30 -7.58 11.66
C GLU A 107 -13.85 -6.41 10.74
N GLU A 108 -12.76 -6.57 10.00
CA GLU A 108 -12.20 -5.55 9.10
C GLU A 108 -12.67 -5.82 7.66
N GLU A 109 -13.06 -4.77 6.93
CA GLU A 109 -13.41 -4.87 5.51
C GLU A 109 -12.25 -5.49 4.70
N PRO A 110 -12.54 -6.32 3.69
CA PRO A 110 -11.51 -6.95 2.88
C PRO A 110 -10.63 -5.89 2.18
N PRO A 111 -9.34 -6.16 1.99
CA PRO A 111 -8.47 -5.20 1.33
C PRO A 111 -8.84 -5.04 -0.15
N GLU A 112 -8.76 -3.82 -0.65
CA GLU A 112 -9.04 -3.51 -2.04
C GLU A 112 -7.79 -3.71 -2.88
N ARG A 113 -7.89 -4.51 -3.97
CA ARG A 113 -6.81 -4.58 -4.96
C ARG A 113 -6.83 -3.33 -5.82
N ILE A 114 -5.76 -2.53 -5.76
CA ILE A 114 -5.62 -1.32 -6.56
C ILE A 114 -4.47 -1.45 -7.58
N PRO A 115 -4.50 -0.71 -8.70
CA PRO A 115 -3.39 -0.66 -9.65
C PRO A 115 -2.10 -0.15 -8.99
N LEU A 116 -0.95 -0.73 -9.35
CA LEU A 116 0.36 -0.31 -8.84
C LEU A 116 0.69 1.12 -9.26
N GLU A 117 0.19 1.55 -10.42
CA GLU A 117 0.32 2.90 -10.97
C GLU A 117 -0.28 3.97 -10.07
N ARG A 118 -1.17 3.59 -9.14
CA ARG A 118 -1.69 4.51 -8.12
C ARG A 118 -0.61 4.91 -7.12
N TRP A 119 0.35 4.04 -6.85
CA TRP A 119 1.51 4.31 -5.98
C TRP A 119 2.75 4.70 -6.78
N PHE A 120 2.91 4.11 -7.96
CA PHE A 120 4.09 4.24 -8.81
C PHE A 120 3.65 4.70 -10.20
N PRO A 121 3.21 5.96 -10.34
CA PRO A 121 2.82 6.46 -11.64
C PRO A 121 3.98 6.32 -12.62
N PRO A 122 3.72 5.96 -13.89
CA PRO A 122 4.77 5.92 -14.89
C PRO A 122 5.43 7.29 -14.96
N VAL A 123 6.76 7.31 -15.09
CA VAL A 123 7.48 8.55 -15.35
C VAL A 123 7.05 9.01 -16.74
N ASP A 124 6.33 10.13 -16.82
CA ASP A 124 6.08 10.80 -18.09
C ASP A 124 7.42 11.35 -18.60
N ASP A 125 8.10 10.59 -19.45
CA ASP A 125 9.14 11.11 -20.32
C ASP A 125 8.48 12.04 -21.34
N GLY A 126 8.17 13.27 -20.91
CA GLY A 126 7.63 14.31 -21.78
C GLY A 126 8.53 14.49 -23.01
N PRO A 127 7.98 14.87 -24.18
CA PRO A 127 8.76 14.91 -25.41
C PRO A 127 9.96 15.82 -25.20
N ALA A 128 11.17 15.25 -25.34
CA ALA A 128 12.41 16.00 -25.37
C ALA A 128 12.20 17.16 -26.33
N ARG A 129 12.20 18.40 -25.80
CA ARG A 129 12.17 19.61 -26.62
C ARG A 129 13.40 19.55 -27.51
N ALA A 130 13.17 19.23 -28.78
CA ALA A 130 14.14 19.46 -29.83
C ALA A 130 14.29 20.97 -29.99
N ASP A 131 15.49 21.47 -29.72
CA ASP A 131 15.95 22.80 -30.11
C ASP A 131 16.44 22.74 -31.56
#